data_AF-A0A852GZU3-F1
#
_entry.id   AF-A0A852GZU3-F1
#
_cell.length_a   1.000
_cell.length_b   1.000
_cell.length_c   1.000
_cell.angle_alpha   90.00
_cell.angle_beta   90.00
_cell.angle_gamma   90.00
#
_symmetry.space_group_name_H-M   'P 1'
#
loop_
_entity.id
_entity.type
_entity.pdbx_description
1 polymer ?
#
loop_
_entity_poly.entity_id
_entity_poly.type
_entity_poly.pdbx_seq_one_letter_code
_entity_poly.pdbx_strand_id
1 'polypeptide(L)'
;MPWGNPGEHHEFEPQRHDDGCIEVIGFTMTSLAALQVGGHGERLCQCRQVVLTTSKAIPMQVDGEPCKLAASCIHISLRNQANMVQ
;
A
#
# COMPACT_ATOMS: atom_id res chain seq x y z
N MET A 1 -4.05 -5.03 11.52
CA MET A 1 -2.99 -4.71 10.54
C MET A 1 -3.66 -4.48 9.19
N PRO A 2 -3.25 -3.47 8.39
CA PRO A 2 -4.03 -3.05 7.22
C PRO A 2 -4.16 -4.11 6.11
N TRP A 3 -3.28 -5.11 6.10
CA TRP A 3 -3.24 -6.23 5.14
C TRP A 3 -4.12 -7.44 5.51
N GLY A 4 -4.77 -7.46 6.68
CA GLY A 4 -5.59 -8.60 7.10
C GLY A 4 -4.77 -9.86 7.39
N ASN A 5 -5.40 -11.04 7.32
CA ASN A 5 -4.75 -12.33 7.54
C ASN A 5 -4.39 -12.99 6.20
N PRO A 6 -3.09 -13.22 5.90
CA PRO A 6 -2.67 -13.90 4.67
C PRO A 6 -3.26 -15.31 4.50
N GLY A 7 -3.57 -16.00 5.60
CA GLY A 7 -4.03 -17.39 5.59
C GLY A 7 -5.46 -17.62 5.08
N GLU A 8 -6.30 -16.58 4.98
CA GLU A 8 -7.69 -16.74 4.48
C GLU A 8 -7.79 -16.58 2.96
N HIS A 9 -6.77 -16.03 2.30
CA HIS A 9 -6.76 -15.74 0.86
C HIS A 9 -5.44 -16.22 0.22
N HIS A 10 -5.45 -17.42 -0.39
CA HIS A 10 -4.29 -18.03 -1.08
C HIS A 10 -3.80 -17.29 -2.33
N GLU A 11 -4.33 -16.10 -2.63
CA GLU A 11 -4.00 -15.34 -3.83
C GLU A 11 -2.69 -14.52 -3.66
N PHE A 12 -2.26 -14.29 -2.42
CA PHE A 12 -1.15 -13.40 -2.12
C PHE A 12 -0.22 -14.00 -1.07
N GLU A 13 1.07 -13.73 -1.21
CA GLU A 13 2.06 -14.11 -0.21
C GLU A 13 1.92 -13.28 1.08
N PRO A 14 2.48 -13.77 2.21
CA PRO A 14 2.61 -12.97 3.42
C PRO A 14 3.41 -11.68 3.17
N GLN A 15 2.97 -10.59 3.78
CA GLN A 15 3.62 -9.29 3.65
C GLN A 15 5.01 -9.30 4.27
N ARG A 16 5.99 -8.83 3.50
CA ARG A 16 7.40 -8.74 3.91
C ARG A 16 8.00 -7.46 3.37
N HIS A 17 9.00 -6.92 4.07
CA HIS A 17 9.70 -5.70 3.65
C HIS A 17 10.98 -6.01 2.86
N ASP A 18 11.39 -7.27 2.82
CA ASP A 18 12.67 -7.75 2.28
C ASP A 18 12.49 -8.70 1.07
N ASP A 19 11.25 -8.90 0.60
CA ASP A 19 10.93 -9.75 -0.55
C ASP A 19 10.95 -9.01 -1.90
N GLY A 20 11.14 -7.69 -1.86
CA GLY A 20 11.15 -6.84 -3.04
C GLY A 20 9.75 -6.58 -3.60
N CYS A 21 8.70 -6.79 -2.83
CA CYS A 21 7.32 -6.53 -3.20
C CYS A 21 6.79 -5.23 -2.59
N ILE A 22 5.81 -4.64 -3.28
CA ILE A 22 4.99 -3.52 -2.88
C ILE A 22 3.59 -4.10 -2.64
N GLU A 23 3.06 -3.89 -1.44
CA GLU A 23 1.68 -4.21 -1.10
C GLU A 23 0.76 -3.06 -1.53
N VAL A 24 -0.24 -3.35 -2.35
CA VAL A 24 -1.26 -2.36 -2.77
C VAL A 24 -2.58 -2.71 -2.10
N ILE A 25 -3.02 -1.82 -1.21
CA ILE A 25 -4.22 -2.02 -0.38
C ILE A 25 -5.22 -0.89 -0.64
N GLY A 26 -6.44 -1.25 -0.98
CA GLY A 26 -7.57 -0.35 -1.16
C GLY A 26 -8.40 -0.23 0.10
N PHE A 27 -8.97 0.96 0.32
CA PHE A 27 -9.93 1.18 1.41
C PHE A 27 -11.21 1.80 0.87
N THR A 28 -12.34 1.15 1.14
CA THR A 28 -13.63 1.82 1.19
C THR A 28 -13.73 2.66 2.46
N MET A 29 -14.62 3.65 2.48
CA MET A 29 -14.90 4.44 3.69
C MET A 29 -15.22 3.56 4.90
N THR A 30 -15.96 2.47 4.69
CA THR A 30 -16.31 1.50 5.73
C THR A 30 -15.07 0.77 6.24
N SER A 31 -14.23 0.24 5.35
CA SER A 31 -13.00 -0.46 5.74
C SER A 31 -11.98 0.47 6.42
N LEU A 32 -11.95 1.75 6.02
CA LEU A 32 -11.09 2.75 6.64
C LEU A 32 -11.50 3.02 8.10
N ALA A 33 -12.81 3.14 8.37
CA ALA A 33 -13.32 3.30 9.72
C ALA A 33 -13.05 2.06 10.60
N ALA A 34 -13.19 0.87 10.02
CA ALA A 34 -12.97 -0.39 10.71
C ALA A 34 -11.52 -0.61 11.18
N LEU A 35 -10.53 0.10 10.62
CA LEU A 35 -9.12 -0.02 11.03
C LEU A 35 -8.91 0.22 12.53
N GLN A 36 -9.72 1.08 13.16
CA GLN A 36 -9.60 1.42 14.58
C GLN A 36 -10.03 0.26 15.51
N VAL A 37 -10.83 -0.67 15.01
CA VAL A 37 -11.33 -1.84 15.77
C VAL A 37 -10.71 -3.14 15.28
N GLY A 38 -9.57 -3.05 14.58
CA GLY A 38 -8.82 -4.22 14.10
C GLY A 38 -9.21 -4.72 12.72
N GLY A 39 -10.04 -3.99 11.97
CA GLY A 39 -10.32 -4.27 10.56
C GLY A 39 -9.10 -4.13 9.65
N HIS A 40 -9.28 -4.48 8.38
CA HIS A 40 -8.26 -4.42 7.34
C HIS A 40 -8.82 -3.84 6.04
N GLY A 41 -7.91 -3.46 5.13
CA GLY A 41 -8.27 -3.07 3.77
C GLY A 41 -8.41 -4.27 2.84
N GLU A 42 -8.71 -3.97 1.58
CA GLU A 42 -8.75 -4.94 0.49
C GLU A 42 -7.37 -5.04 -0.14
N ARG A 43 -6.79 -6.25 -0.22
CA ARG A 43 -5.52 -6.48 -0.92
C ARG A 43 -5.79 -6.53 -2.41
N LEU A 44 -5.35 -5.50 -3.14
CA LEU A 44 -5.58 -5.38 -4.59
C LEU A 44 -4.53 -6.13 -5.39
N CYS A 45 -3.25 -5.97 -5.02
CA CYS A 45 -2.15 -6.72 -5.60
C CYS A 45 -0.87 -6.66 -4.74
N GLN A 46 0.04 -7.59 -5.04
CA GLN A 46 1.43 -7.58 -4.60
C GLN A 46 2.32 -7.55 -5.84
N CYS A 47 3.19 -6.55 -5.97
CA CYS A 47 3.94 -6.32 -7.22
C CYS A 47 5.28 -5.61 -7.00
N ARG A 48 6.14 -5.53 -8.02
CA ARG A 48 7.44 -4.84 -7.92
C ARG A 48 7.40 -3.36 -8.32
N GLN A 49 6.39 -2.99 -9.10
CA GLN A 49 6.22 -1.64 -9.64
C GLN A 49 4.73 -1.30 -9.73
N VAL A 50 4.39 -0.06 -9.37
CA VAL A 50 3.03 0.48 -9.44
C VAL A 50 3.02 1.72 -10.31
N VAL A 51 2.03 1.82 -11.19
CA VAL A 51 1.69 3.05 -11.90
C VAL A 51 0.32 3.52 -11.42
N LEU A 52 0.29 4.63 -10.67
CA LEU A 52 -0.93 5.20 -10.09
C LEU A 52 -1.27 6.51 -10.79
N THR A 53 -2.40 6.56 -11.48
CA THR A 53 -2.89 7.77 -12.16
C THR A 53 -4.00 8.42 -11.36
N THR A 54 -3.84 9.71 -11.06
CA THR A 54 -4.86 10.53 -10.39
C THR A 54 -5.38 11.57 -11.37
N SER A 55 -6.71 11.73 -11.45
CA SER A 55 -7.36 12.70 -12.33
C SER A 55 -7.66 14.05 -11.66
N LYS A 56 -7.40 14.14 -10.36
CA LYS A 56 -7.60 15.33 -9.53
C LYS A 56 -6.47 15.46 -8.52
N ALA A 57 -6.34 16.65 -7.95
CA ALA A 57 -5.41 16.83 -6.84
C ALA A 57 -5.87 16.01 -5.63
N ILE A 58 -4.96 15.25 -5.03
CA ILE A 58 -5.23 14.39 -3.87
C ILE A 58 -4.30 14.73 -2.69
N PRO A 59 -4.76 14.57 -1.44
CA PRO A 59 -3.85 14.48 -0.32
C PRO A 59 -3.06 13.16 -0.42
N MET A 60 -1.76 13.23 -0.18
CA MET A 60 -0.86 12.08 -0.18
C MET A 60 0.07 12.19 1.03
N GLN A 61 0.55 11.07 1.52
CA GLN A 61 1.55 11.03 2.59
C GLN A 61 2.67 10.09 2.16
N VAL A 62 3.92 10.53 2.31
CA VAL A 62 5.12 9.75 1.99
C VAL A 62 6.02 9.81 3.21
N ASP A 63 6.41 8.65 3.74
CA ASP A 63 7.30 8.52 4.91
C ASP A 63 6.91 9.33 6.15
N GLY A 64 5.61 9.59 6.34
CA GLY A 64 5.12 10.43 7.44
C GLY A 64 4.73 11.85 7.02
N GLU A 65 5.29 12.35 5.92
CA GLU A 65 5.14 13.75 5.50
C GLU A 65 3.91 13.95 4.61
N PRO A 66 2.95 14.80 5.01
CA PRO A 66 1.79 15.10 4.20
C PRO A 66 2.14 16.03 3.03
N CYS A 67 1.61 15.75 1.86
CA CYS A 67 1.70 16.62 0.70
C CYS A 67 0.38 16.64 -0.09
N LYS A 68 0.19 17.68 -0.90
CA LYS A 68 -0.91 17.75 -1.86
C LYS A 68 -0.35 17.55 -3.25
N LEU A 69 -0.68 16.42 -3.85
CA LEU A 69 -0.24 16.09 -5.19
C LEU A 69 -1.28 16.55 -6.21
N ALA A 70 -0.86 17.26 -7.25
CA ALA A 70 -1.73 17.58 -8.39
C ALA A 70 -2.14 16.29 -9.14
N ALA A 71 -3.08 16.39 -10.08
CA ALA A 71 -3.37 15.28 -11.00
C ALA A 71 -2.07 14.82 -11.67
N SER A 72 -1.72 13.54 -11.50
CA SER A 72 -0.37 13.03 -11.81
C SER A 72 -0.41 11.56 -12.21
N CYS A 73 0.64 11.13 -12.91
CA CYS A 73 0.98 9.72 -13.09
C CYS A 73 2.20 9.39 -12.22
N ILE A 74 1.99 8.60 -11.18
CA ILE A 74 2.98 8.30 -10.14
C ILE A 74 3.57 6.92 -10.42
N HIS A 75 4.89 6.86 -10.53
CA HIS A 75 5.62 5.60 -10.72
C HIS A 75 6.31 5.22 -9.42
N ILE A 76 5.89 4.12 -8.81
CA ILE A 76 6.46 3.61 -7.56
C ILE A 76 7.22 2.32 -7.90
N SER A 77 8.48 2.26 -7.50
CA SER A 77 9.34 1.10 -7.72
C SER A 77 10.41 1.05 -6.65
N LEU A 78 10.82 -0.14 -6.24
CA LEU A 78 11.97 -0.31 -5.37
C LEU A 78 13.26 0.04 -6.12
N ARG A 79 14.09 0.90 -5.54
CA ARG A 79 15.41 1.28 -6.05
C ARG A 79 16.42 1.23 -4.91
N ASN A 80 17.69 0.95 -5.24
CA ASN A 80 18.82 1.04 -4.31
C ASN A 80 18.55 0.39 -2.94
N GLN A 81 18.08 -0.85 -2.96
CA GLN A 81 17.67 -1.57 -1.76
C GLN A 81 18.85 -1.79 -0.82
N ALA A 82 18.62 -1.58 0.47
CA ALA A 82 19.47 -2.04 1.55
C ALA A 82 18.61 -2.90 2.47
N ASN A 83 19.17 -3.99 3.00
CA ASN A 83 18.44 -4.82 3.95
C ASN A 83 18.17 -4.02 5.22
N MET A 84 16.90 -3.88 5.57
CA MET A 84 16.51 -3.36 6.88
C MET A 84 16.85 -4.43 7.91
N VAL A 85 17.76 -4.12 8.84
CA VAL A 85 18.10 -5.03 9.94
C VAL A 85 17.19 -4.67 11.11
N GLN A 86 16.38 -5.63 11.54
CA GLN A 86 15.42 -5.46 12.63
C GLN A 86 16.02 -5.82 13.98
#